data_AF-A0AAD0VB44-F1
#
_entry.id   AF-A0AAD0VB44-F1
#
_cell.length_a   1.000
_cell.length_b   1.000
_cell.length_c   1.000
_cell.angle_alpha   90.00
_cell.angle_beta   90.00
_cell.angle_gamma   90.00
#
_symmetry.space_group_name_H-M   'P 1'
#
loop_
_entity.id
_entity.type
_entity.pdbx_description
1 polymer ?
#
loop_
_entity_poly.entity_id
_entity_poly.type
_entity_poly.pdbx_seq_one_letter_code
_entity_poly.pdbx_strand_id
1 'polypeptide(L)'
;MLVKKTVAHLYGTNLKASITKVKIIDQNGVEWPIHTKGSDVSASDYPMMLIGKLGNGISGDGTYQEAEIVLPNSLDKDMTFTYTFAPDGVNFDENHKVTAVVEKTGATKSGEKRSITVKYQTEDGKELKKSKVLNGYSWFKYNIEKPEISGYKNIVVKDNKSLTGVFGDEDKEIVLVYTNNEVITPNTPEKPQSKDDTLEEIKEKLAILANRDLKKEAGYDKLKPEIQSAWKKARAKAQQLLANDSTKEELEKQLTQLGNAIKAIEENSKVDTETPTPSEDENNKPQPENPISSDETKEQLIQKLQKLVLRDLREDKDYVANQGNQPTNNEWIRVKTEAENILHNTNSTKEELVRVVTNLETAINNALLGSEKVKAKAELKIIDKPQIALPYIAKVNKAKTVEEVRQLVAEAKKAVEDEVKENKPVIETIENSKAKLEKLVDKKLKTETKFNEASKELQSKWKRARAMARKLLADNDTTKEQFDKQIKLLQEAINEILGD
;
A
#
# COMPACT_ATOMS: atom_id res chain seq x y z
N MET A 1 -0.20 -18.41 21.59
CA MET A 1 0.29 -17.37 22.52
C MET A 1 -0.43 -16.08 22.21
N LEU A 2 -1.08 -15.47 23.20
CA LEU A 2 -1.81 -14.22 23.04
C LEU A 2 -0.82 -13.06 22.96
N VAL A 3 -0.80 -12.36 21.82
CA VAL A 3 -0.11 -11.07 21.70
C VAL A 3 -0.93 -10.04 22.47
N LYS A 4 -0.34 -9.44 23.52
CA LYS A 4 -0.98 -8.34 24.24
C LYS A 4 -0.83 -7.05 23.44
N LYS A 5 -1.95 -6.37 23.19
CA LYS A 5 -2.01 -5.10 22.48
C LYS A 5 -2.68 -4.07 23.39
N THR A 6 -2.09 -2.89 23.48
CA THR A 6 -2.63 -1.74 24.21
C THR A 6 -2.87 -0.60 23.24
N VAL A 7 -3.91 0.19 23.48
CA VAL A 7 -4.19 1.41 22.72
C VAL A 7 -4.16 2.57 23.71
N ALA A 8 -3.35 3.58 23.41
CA ALA A 8 -3.28 4.81 24.20
C ALA A 8 -3.94 5.95 23.42
N HIS A 9 -4.85 6.67 24.07
CA HIS A 9 -5.53 7.83 23.49
C HIS A 9 -4.96 9.10 24.11
N LEU A 10 -4.57 10.04 23.26
CA LEU A 10 -4.04 11.34 23.65
C LEU A 10 -5.05 12.42 23.24
N TYR A 11 -5.38 13.29 24.18
CA TYR A 11 -6.27 14.43 23.96
C TYR A 11 -5.51 15.72 24.23
N GLY A 12 -5.66 16.70 23.34
CA GLY A 12 -4.92 17.95 23.44
C GLY A 12 -5.35 18.98 22.40
N THR A 13 -4.44 19.88 22.04
CA THR A 13 -4.65 20.87 20.98
C THR A 13 -3.41 20.91 20.09
N ASN A 14 -3.62 21.07 18.78
CA ASN A 14 -2.52 21.14 17.78
C ASN A 14 -1.57 19.92 17.82
N LEU A 15 -2.10 18.75 18.16
CA LEU A 15 -1.40 17.48 18.07
C LEU A 15 -1.04 17.19 16.61
N LYS A 16 0.16 16.65 16.36
CA LYS A 16 0.61 16.27 15.03
C LYS A 16 1.24 14.88 15.06
N ALA A 17 0.65 13.91 14.39
CA ALA A 17 1.15 12.53 14.40
C ALA A 17 2.60 12.46 13.92
N SER A 18 2.99 13.32 12.98
CA SER A 18 4.35 13.36 12.43
C SER A 18 5.43 13.79 13.41
N ILE A 19 5.09 14.45 14.52
CA ILE A 19 6.06 14.94 15.52
C ILE A 19 5.98 14.17 16.83
N THR A 20 4.79 13.70 17.21
CA THR A 20 4.59 13.04 18.50
C THR A 20 5.48 11.81 18.62
N LYS A 21 6.14 11.66 19.76
CA LYS A 21 6.99 10.50 20.06
C LYS A 21 6.44 9.73 21.25
N VAL A 22 6.74 8.44 21.28
CA VAL A 22 6.49 7.56 22.41
C VAL A 22 7.82 7.01 22.91
N LYS A 23 7.91 6.81 24.22
CA LYS A 23 9.01 6.12 24.88
C LYS A 23 8.42 5.05 25.78
N ILE A 24 9.00 3.86 25.74
CA ILE A 24 8.55 2.74 26.55
C ILE A 24 9.71 2.24 27.40
N ILE A 25 9.50 2.25 28.71
CA ILE A 25 10.49 1.85 29.70
C ILE A 25 9.91 0.70 30.51
N ASP A 26 10.69 -0.34 30.76
CA ASP A 26 10.26 -1.41 31.67
C ASP A 26 10.54 -1.11 33.15
N GLN A 27 10.10 -2.03 34.01
CA GLN A 27 10.33 -1.97 35.45
C GLN A 27 11.82 -1.93 35.87
N ASN A 28 12.76 -2.29 34.99
CA ASN A 28 14.20 -2.27 35.25
C ASN A 28 14.88 -0.97 34.75
N GLY A 29 14.09 -0.02 34.25
CA GLY A 29 14.56 1.23 33.68
C GLY A 29 15.22 1.06 32.31
N VAL A 30 14.96 -0.04 31.61
CA VAL A 30 15.47 -0.26 30.24
C VAL A 30 14.47 0.33 29.25
N GLU A 31 14.95 1.18 28.34
CA GLU A 31 14.17 1.68 27.21
C GLU A 31 14.11 0.60 26.12
N TRP A 32 12.90 0.26 25.69
CA TRP A 32 12.67 -0.78 24.70
C TRP A 32 12.69 -0.22 23.28
N PRO A 33 13.41 -0.86 22.33
CA PRO A 33 13.40 -0.44 20.94
C PRO A 33 12.00 -0.63 20.35
N ILE A 34 11.55 0.40 19.64
CA ILE A 34 10.23 0.47 19.04
C ILE A 34 10.36 0.29 17.52
N HIS A 35 9.65 -0.69 16.97
CA HIS A 35 9.54 -0.89 15.54
C HIS A 35 8.22 -0.36 15.02
N THR A 36 8.25 0.40 13.92
CA THR A 36 7.05 1.08 13.40
C THR A 36 6.58 0.57 12.03
N LYS A 37 7.27 -0.43 11.47
CA LYS A 37 6.94 -1.08 10.19
C LYS A 37 6.81 -2.58 10.39
N GLY A 38 5.64 -3.14 10.04
CA GLY A 38 5.27 -4.53 10.34
C GLY A 38 5.62 -5.58 9.29
N SER A 39 6.17 -5.18 8.13
CA SER A 39 6.31 -6.07 6.98
C SER A 39 7.61 -6.87 6.94
N ASP A 40 8.65 -6.49 7.71
CA ASP A 40 10.03 -6.92 7.39
C ASP A 40 10.72 -7.78 8.48
N VAL A 41 10.04 -8.19 9.55
CA VAL A 41 10.65 -9.03 10.60
C VAL A 41 9.64 -10.02 11.21
N SER A 42 10.12 -11.19 11.62
CA SER A 42 9.28 -12.25 12.18
C SER A 42 8.70 -11.85 13.55
N ALA A 43 7.42 -12.18 13.80
CA ALA A 43 6.70 -11.77 15.01
C ALA A 43 7.32 -12.27 16.34
N SER A 44 8.26 -13.22 16.30
CA SER A 44 9.00 -13.74 17.47
C SER A 44 10.21 -12.89 17.88
N ASP A 45 10.69 -12.02 16.99
CA ASP A 45 11.96 -11.31 17.19
C ASP A 45 11.80 -9.93 17.85
N TYR A 46 10.58 -9.38 17.90
CA TYR A 46 10.38 -7.97 18.25
C TYR A 46 10.41 -7.68 19.75
N PRO A 47 11.14 -6.63 20.17
CA PRO A 47 11.02 -6.05 21.49
C PRO A 47 9.66 -5.37 21.69
N MET A 48 9.29 -4.40 20.84
CA MET A 48 7.95 -3.79 20.83
C MET A 48 7.61 -3.28 19.42
N MET A 49 6.33 -3.25 19.08
CA MET A 49 5.88 -2.70 17.80
C MET A 49 4.79 -1.64 17.99
N LEU A 50 4.93 -0.53 17.25
CA LEU A 50 3.97 0.55 17.17
C LEU A 50 3.23 0.46 15.83
N ILE A 51 1.92 0.22 15.89
CA ILE A 51 1.09 -0.01 14.69
C ILE A 51 0.30 1.26 14.39
N GLY A 52 0.39 1.77 13.16
CA GLY A 52 -0.31 3.00 12.79
C GLY A 52 -0.25 3.25 11.30
N LYS A 53 -1.25 3.95 10.76
CA LYS A 53 -1.43 4.21 9.32
C LYS A 53 -0.24 4.94 8.67
N LEU A 54 0.56 5.67 9.44
CA LEU A 54 1.70 6.48 8.99
C LEU A 54 3.06 5.79 9.19
N GLY A 55 3.10 4.54 9.68
CA GLY A 55 4.37 3.81 9.89
C GLY A 55 5.25 4.41 10.99
N ASN A 56 4.70 5.24 11.88
CA ASN A 56 5.27 5.70 13.15
C ASN A 56 4.45 5.22 14.38
N GLY A 57 3.36 4.48 14.12
CA GLY A 57 2.44 3.95 15.14
C GLY A 57 1.55 4.95 15.86
N ILE A 58 1.51 6.20 15.41
CA ILE A 58 0.64 7.25 15.95
C ILE A 58 -0.28 7.74 14.84
N SER A 59 -1.56 7.86 15.12
CA SER A 59 -2.56 8.38 14.19
C SER A 59 -3.40 9.49 14.83
N GLY A 60 -4.00 10.33 14.01
CA GLY A 60 -4.76 11.50 14.47
C GLY A 60 -3.92 12.77 14.55
N ASP A 61 -4.60 13.90 14.42
CA ASP A 61 -4.04 15.25 14.48
C ASP A 61 -5.05 16.19 15.16
N GLY A 62 -4.62 17.41 15.50
CA GLY A 62 -5.50 18.42 16.08
C GLY A 62 -5.76 18.15 17.56
N THR A 63 -6.94 17.61 17.88
CA THR A 63 -7.37 17.43 19.28
C THR A 63 -7.29 16.00 19.79
N TYR A 64 -7.02 15.05 18.91
CA TYR A 64 -7.01 13.63 19.25
C TYR A 64 -5.88 12.89 18.53
N GLN A 65 -5.23 12.01 19.27
CA GLN A 65 -4.27 11.06 18.76
C GLN A 65 -4.48 9.68 19.38
N GLU A 66 -4.06 8.66 18.64
CA GLU A 66 -4.12 7.26 19.04
C GLU A 66 -2.79 6.59 18.74
N ALA A 67 -2.26 5.85 19.72
CA ALA A 67 -1.07 5.04 19.58
C ALA A 67 -1.40 3.57 19.89
N GLU A 68 -1.20 2.71 18.90
CA GLU A 68 -1.37 1.27 19.06
C GLU A 68 -0.03 0.60 19.34
N ILE A 69 0.05 -0.09 20.47
CA ILE A 69 1.30 -0.66 20.98
C ILE A 69 1.12 -2.16 21.15
N VAL A 70 1.91 -2.92 20.41
CA VAL A 70 2.05 -4.37 20.54
C VAL A 70 3.24 -4.65 21.45
N LEU A 71 2.93 -5.32 22.55
CA LEU A 71 3.88 -5.73 23.58
C LEU A 71 4.61 -7.03 23.17
N PRO A 72 5.79 -7.31 23.75
CA PRO A 72 6.49 -8.57 23.52
C PRO A 72 5.63 -9.77 23.94
N ASN A 73 5.82 -10.90 23.26
CA ASN A 73 5.07 -12.15 23.49
C ASN A 73 5.97 -13.33 23.88
N SER A 74 7.26 -13.10 24.09
CA SER A 74 8.29 -14.11 24.35
C SER A 74 9.20 -13.63 25.49
N LEU A 75 8.74 -13.80 26.73
CA LEU A 75 9.45 -13.39 27.95
C LEU A 75 9.53 -14.53 28.96
N ASP A 76 10.64 -14.60 29.70
CA ASP A 76 10.92 -15.59 30.75
C ASP A 76 10.29 -15.24 32.11
N LYS A 77 9.89 -13.98 32.31
CA LYS A 77 9.24 -13.47 33.52
C LYS A 77 8.19 -12.41 33.21
N ASP A 78 7.37 -12.13 34.22
CA ASP A 78 6.40 -11.05 34.14
C ASP A 78 7.13 -9.71 34.10
N MET A 79 6.71 -8.84 33.18
CA MET A 79 7.31 -7.53 32.99
C MET A 79 6.25 -6.44 32.90
N THR A 80 6.48 -5.36 33.63
CA THR A 80 5.68 -4.13 33.56
C THR A 80 6.38 -3.12 32.66
N PHE A 81 5.61 -2.50 31.77
CA PHE A 81 6.02 -1.47 30.84
C PHE A 81 5.28 -0.17 31.14
N THR A 82 5.99 0.95 31.04
CA THR A 82 5.47 2.30 31.20
C THR A 82 5.64 3.07 29.90
N TYR A 83 4.55 3.64 29.40
CA TYR A 83 4.54 4.46 28.18
C TYR A 83 4.47 5.93 28.58
N THR A 84 5.34 6.72 27.96
CA THR A 84 5.33 8.18 28.04
C THR A 84 5.29 8.76 26.63
N PHE A 85 4.59 9.88 26.48
CA PHE A 85 4.41 10.54 25.20
C PHE A 85 5.00 11.94 25.22
N ALA A 86 5.61 12.34 24.11
CA ALA A 86 6.04 13.71 23.85
C ALA A 86 5.21 14.26 22.69
N PRO A 87 4.07 14.93 22.96
CA PRO A 87 3.22 15.51 21.92
C PRO A 87 3.95 16.46 20.97
N ASP A 88 4.96 17.18 21.48
CA ASP A 88 5.83 18.11 20.73
C ASP A 88 7.05 17.44 20.08
N GLY A 89 7.24 16.13 20.31
CA GLY A 89 8.38 15.35 19.81
C GLY A 89 9.69 15.53 20.59
N VAL A 90 9.70 16.28 21.69
CA VAL A 90 10.89 16.58 22.48
C VAL A 90 10.68 16.30 23.97
N ASN A 91 9.62 16.83 24.56
CA ASN A 91 9.39 16.79 26.01
C ASN A 91 8.40 15.67 26.35
N PHE A 92 8.92 14.59 26.94
CA PHE A 92 8.09 13.49 27.42
C PHE A 92 7.32 13.89 28.67
N ASP A 93 6.01 13.69 28.65
CA ASP A 93 5.14 13.89 29.79
C ASP A 93 5.35 12.75 30.80
N GLU A 94 5.99 13.09 31.92
CA GLU A 94 6.27 12.16 33.02
C GLU A 94 5.11 12.06 34.04
N ASN A 95 4.11 12.95 33.94
CA ASN A 95 2.96 12.99 34.84
C ASN A 95 1.84 12.05 34.35
N HIS A 96 1.64 11.97 33.04
CA HIS A 96 0.61 11.12 32.44
C HIS A 96 1.24 9.87 31.81
N LYS A 97 1.07 8.74 32.49
CA LYS A 97 1.69 7.46 32.14
C LYS A 97 0.64 6.37 31.93
N VAL A 98 0.90 5.51 30.95
CA VAL A 98 0.14 4.27 30.75
C VAL A 98 1.02 3.11 31.13
N THR A 99 0.49 2.16 31.92
CA THR A 99 1.22 0.96 32.32
C THR A 99 0.58 -0.30 31.75
N ALA A 100 1.39 -1.26 31.35
CA ALA A 100 0.93 -2.56 30.88
C ALA A 100 1.77 -3.70 31.46
N VAL A 101 1.12 -4.81 31.78
CA VAL A 101 1.78 -6.02 32.32
C VAL A 101 1.73 -7.14 31.29
N VAL A 102 2.91 -7.63 30.91
CA VAL A 102 3.09 -8.83 30.11
C VAL A 102 3.44 -9.98 31.05
N GLU A 103 2.64 -11.04 31.00
CA GLU A 103 2.90 -12.27 31.74
C GLU A 103 3.95 -13.12 31.02
N LYS A 104 4.72 -13.87 31.78
CA LYS A 104 5.69 -14.84 31.25
C LYS A 104 5.02 -15.82 30.29
N THR A 105 5.67 -16.11 29.16
CA THR A 105 5.10 -16.94 28.09
C THR A 105 5.80 -18.28 27.90
N GLY A 106 6.61 -18.72 28.87
CA GLY A 106 7.35 -19.98 28.82
C GLY A 106 8.51 -19.98 27.80
N ALA A 107 8.95 -18.80 27.37
CA ALA A 107 9.86 -18.59 26.25
C ALA A 107 11.30 -18.17 26.65
N THR A 108 12.19 -18.15 25.65
CA THR A 108 13.67 -18.27 25.68
C THR A 108 14.47 -16.98 25.87
N LYS A 109 13.83 -15.81 26.00
CA LYS A 109 14.52 -14.52 26.09
C LYS A 109 14.68 -14.10 27.54
N SER A 110 15.91 -14.16 28.04
CA SER A 110 16.27 -13.73 29.40
C SER A 110 15.96 -12.25 29.61
N GLY A 111 15.26 -11.94 30.70
CA GLY A 111 15.07 -10.56 31.17
C GLY A 111 16.21 -10.08 32.08
N GLU A 112 17.42 -10.60 31.93
CA GLU A 112 18.61 -10.08 32.63
C GLU A 112 19.15 -8.83 31.93
N LYS A 113 19.26 -7.73 32.69
CA LYS A 113 19.73 -6.44 32.17
C LYS A 113 21.22 -6.51 31.82
N ARG A 114 21.57 -5.99 30.65
CA ARG A 114 22.93 -5.84 30.12
C ARG A 114 23.26 -4.39 29.83
N SER A 115 24.53 -4.05 29.90
CA SER A 115 25.02 -2.70 29.67
C SER A 115 26.14 -2.64 28.62
N ILE A 116 26.16 -1.55 27.85
CA ILE A 116 27.29 -1.16 27.01
C ILE A 116 27.76 0.21 27.46
N THR A 117 28.97 0.28 28.00
CA THR A 117 29.61 1.53 28.42
C THR A 117 30.45 2.07 27.28
N VAL A 118 30.10 3.25 26.78
CA VAL A 118 30.81 3.96 25.73
C VAL A 118 31.65 5.07 26.36
N LYS A 119 32.97 4.93 26.29
CA LYS A 119 33.94 5.93 26.78
C LYS A 119 34.43 6.81 25.64
N TYR A 120 34.64 8.09 25.93
CA TYR A 120 35.16 9.07 24.98
C TYR A 120 36.47 9.60 25.54
N GLN A 121 37.59 9.25 24.92
CA GLN A 121 38.91 9.59 25.45
C GLN A 121 39.90 9.97 24.36
N THR A 122 41.02 10.58 24.75
CA THR A 122 42.17 10.83 23.88
C THR A 122 43.05 9.59 23.72
N GLU A 123 44.09 9.67 22.87
CA GLU A 123 45.10 8.60 22.69
C GLU A 123 45.81 8.24 24.00
N ASP A 124 46.08 9.22 24.87
CA ASP A 124 46.65 9.05 26.20
C ASP A 124 45.64 8.55 27.26
N GLY A 125 44.38 8.34 26.88
CA GLY A 125 43.34 7.80 27.77
C GLY A 125 42.64 8.83 28.64
N LYS A 126 42.82 10.13 28.38
CA LYS A 126 42.13 11.21 29.11
C LYS A 126 40.66 11.29 28.66
N GLU A 127 39.73 11.29 29.61
CA GLU A 127 38.29 11.42 29.34
C GLU A 127 37.95 12.81 28.77
N LEU A 128 37.23 12.82 27.65
CA LEU A 128 36.79 14.03 26.95
C LEU A 128 35.34 14.38 27.18
N LYS A 129 34.53 13.36 27.46
CA LYS A 129 33.09 13.48 27.69
C LYS A 129 32.67 12.36 28.61
N LYS A 130 31.70 12.66 29.49
CA LYS A 130 31.10 11.66 30.38
C LYS A 130 30.68 10.42 29.59
N SER A 131 31.11 9.27 30.09
CA SER A 131 30.75 7.97 29.50
C SER A 131 29.24 7.79 29.35
N LYS A 132 28.82 7.25 28.21
CA LYS A 132 27.41 6.95 27.90
C LYS A 132 27.14 5.48 28.17
N VAL A 133 26.12 5.17 28.98
CA VAL A 133 25.70 3.79 29.26
C VAL A 133 24.43 3.49 28.47
N LEU A 134 24.50 2.51 27.58
CA LEU A 134 23.32 1.92 26.92
C LEU A 134 22.87 0.73 27.76
N ASN A 135 21.58 0.63 28.05
CA ASN A 135 21.00 -0.51 28.76
C ASN A 135 20.09 -1.29 27.80
N GLY A 136 20.10 -2.62 27.90
CA GLY A 136 19.32 -3.51 27.06
C GLY A 136 19.27 -4.93 27.60
N TYR A 137 18.70 -5.84 26.80
CA TYR A 137 18.75 -7.29 27.05
C TYR A 137 19.65 -7.96 26.01
N SER A 138 20.11 -9.19 26.26
CA SER A 138 21.13 -9.84 25.42
C SER A 138 20.84 -9.90 23.92
N TRP A 139 19.55 -9.95 23.57
CA TRP A 139 19.06 -10.03 22.20
C TRP A 139 18.71 -8.65 21.58
N PHE A 140 18.86 -7.56 22.33
CA PHE A 140 18.66 -6.20 21.80
C PHE A 140 19.77 -5.86 20.82
N LYS A 141 19.41 -5.20 19.72
CA LYS A 141 20.37 -4.59 18.81
C LYS A 141 20.81 -3.23 19.34
N TYR A 142 22.09 -2.91 19.16
CA TYR A 142 22.63 -1.59 19.47
C TYR A 142 23.25 -0.95 18.23
N ASN A 143 23.26 0.39 18.22
CA ASN A 143 24.02 1.23 17.30
C ASN A 143 24.63 2.38 18.10
N ILE A 144 25.94 2.56 18.00
CA ILE A 144 26.68 3.62 18.69
C ILE A 144 27.14 4.64 17.65
N GLU A 145 26.58 5.83 17.75
CA GLU A 145 27.02 6.98 16.97
C GLU A 145 28.35 7.52 17.52
N LYS A 146 29.16 8.11 16.63
CA LYS A 146 30.39 8.81 16.99
C LYS A 146 30.10 10.30 17.11
N PRO A 147 29.87 10.85 18.33
CA PRO A 147 29.61 12.27 18.46
C PRO A 147 30.87 13.07 18.12
N GLU A 148 30.68 14.20 17.45
CA GLU A 148 31.75 15.18 17.28
C GLU A 148 32.10 15.83 18.63
N ILE A 149 33.39 15.96 18.91
CA ILE A 149 33.92 16.65 20.08
C ILE A 149 34.79 17.79 19.57
N SER A 150 34.44 19.03 19.94
CA SER A 150 35.16 20.23 19.51
C SER A 150 36.65 20.11 19.82
N GLY A 151 37.50 20.44 18.84
CA GLY A 151 38.96 20.36 18.95
C GLY A 151 39.57 19.00 18.56
N TYR A 152 38.76 18.01 18.15
CA TYR A 152 39.23 16.71 17.68
C TYR A 152 38.66 16.39 16.29
N LYS A 153 39.54 16.03 15.34
CA LYS A 153 39.16 15.81 13.93
C LYS A 153 39.00 14.32 13.58
N ASN A 154 39.72 13.43 14.28
CA ASN A 154 39.71 12.00 13.98
C ASN A 154 39.12 11.19 15.15
N ILE A 155 38.41 10.11 14.83
CA ILE A 155 37.80 9.20 15.81
C ILE A 155 38.12 7.75 15.42
N VAL A 156 38.75 7.00 16.32
CA VAL A 156 39.07 5.58 16.15
C VAL A 156 38.37 4.76 17.23
N VAL A 157 37.82 3.61 16.87
CA VAL A 157 37.27 2.68 17.85
C VAL A 157 38.40 1.79 18.36
N LYS A 158 38.69 1.84 19.66
CA LYS A 158 39.74 1.02 20.27
C LYS A 158 39.44 -0.47 20.05
N ASP A 159 40.49 -1.24 19.77
CA ASP A 159 40.44 -2.68 19.48
C ASP A 159 39.53 -3.05 18.29
N ASN A 160 39.19 -2.06 17.45
CA ASN A 160 38.29 -2.21 16.30
C ASN A 160 36.94 -2.85 16.65
N LYS A 161 36.41 -2.58 17.85
CA LYS A 161 35.13 -3.12 18.30
C LYS A 161 33.99 -2.63 17.43
N SER A 162 33.00 -3.49 17.17
CA SER A 162 31.84 -3.12 16.36
C SER A 162 30.92 -2.13 17.09
N LEU A 163 30.58 -1.04 16.41
CA LEU A 163 29.61 -0.04 16.88
C LEU A 163 28.16 -0.46 16.63
N THR A 164 27.94 -1.56 15.92
CA THR A 164 26.62 -2.17 15.74
C THR A 164 26.66 -3.65 16.10
N GLY A 165 25.56 -4.19 16.61
CA GLY A 165 25.49 -5.60 16.97
C GLY A 165 24.35 -5.90 17.92
N VAL A 166 24.47 -7.00 18.64
CA VAL A 166 23.56 -7.36 19.75
C VAL A 166 24.29 -7.23 21.09
N PHE A 167 23.55 -6.89 22.16
CA PHE A 167 24.14 -6.75 23.50
C PHE A 167 24.90 -8.00 23.94
N GLY A 168 24.37 -9.19 23.68
CA GLY A 168 24.97 -10.47 24.09
C GLY A 168 24.83 -10.73 25.58
N ASP A 169 25.42 -11.82 26.05
CA ASP A 169 25.22 -12.30 27.42
C ASP A 169 26.20 -11.68 28.44
N GLU A 170 26.99 -10.69 28.04
CA GLU A 170 27.96 -10.00 28.89
C GLU A 170 27.90 -8.48 28.68
N ASP A 171 28.27 -7.74 29.72
CA ASP A 171 28.43 -6.29 29.65
C ASP A 171 29.66 -5.92 28.81
N LYS A 172 29.53 -4.85 28.01
CA LYS A 172 30.59 -4.46 27.06
C LYS A 172 31.10 -3.06 27.36
N GLU A 173 32.37 -2.87 27.04
CA GLU A 173 33.01 -1.56 27.01
C GLU A 173 33.50 -1.24 25.60
N ILE A 174 33.09 -0.09 25.07
CA ILE A 174 33.52 0.44 23.77
C ILE A 174 34.18 1.80 24.01
N VAL A 175 35.38 1.97 23.47
CA VAL A 175 36.16 3.18 23.67
C VAL A 175 36.33 3.88 22.33
N LEU A 176 35.84 5.12 22.24
CA LEU A 176 36.07 6.02 21.11
C LEU A 176 37.26 6.92 21.45
N VAL A 177 38.32 6.79 20.66
CA VAL A 177 39.58 7.52 20.80
C VAL A 177 39.60 8.70 19.84
N TYR A 178 39.79 9.89 20.37
CA TYR A 178 39.75 11.15 19.61
C TYR A 178 41.15 11.76 19.48
N THR A 179 41.48 12.23 18.28
CA THR A 179 42.82 12.78 17.97
C THR A 179 42.72 14.07 17.15
N ASN A 180 43.74 14.93 17.29
CA ASN A 180 43.81 16.25 16.63
C ASN A 180 44.96 16.35 15.60
N ASN A 181 45.65 15.25 15.29
CA ASN A 181 46.79 15.27 14.38
C ASN A 181 46.35 15.21 12.91
N GLU A 182 46.93 16.05 12.06
CA GLU A 182 46.81 15.96 10.59
C GLU A 182 47.76 14.89 10.07
N VAL A 183 47.27 13.95 9.25
CA VAL A 183 48.04 12.78 8.81
C VAL A 183 49.03 13.20 7.71
N ILE A 184 50.33 13.10 7.98
CA ILE A 184 51.42 13.23 7.01
C ILE A 184 51.83 11.82 6.55
N THR A 185 51.76 11.51 5.26
CA THR A 185 52.18 10.22 4.66
C THR A 185 53.58 10.29 4.03
N PRO A 186 54.43 9.26 4.22
CA PRO A 186 55.26 8.71 3.12
C PRO A 186 55.28 7.16 3.02
N ASN A 187 55.68 6.68 1.82
CA ASN A 187 55.48 5.36 1.17
C ASN A 187 56.20 4.08 1.73
N THR A 188 55.45 2.95 1.76
CA THR A 188 55.61 1.54 1.20
C THR A 188 57.00 0.85 1.14
N PRO A 189 57.22 -0.51 1.38
CA PRO A 189 56.41 -1.71 0.98
C PRO A 189 56.28 -3.00 1.89
N GLU A 190 55.13 -3.69 1.71
CA GLU A 190 54.78 -5.16 1.80
C GLU A 190 54.79 -5.93 3.14
N LYS A 191 53.79 -6.74 3.60
CA LYS A 191 52.54 -7.38 3.08
C LYS A 191 51.82 -8.15 4.24
N PRO A 192 50.52 -8.58 4.22
CA PRO A 192 49.33 -8.20 3.44
C PRO A 192 48.22 -7.50 4.28
N GLN A 193 47.71 -6.38 3.76
CA GLN A 193 46.64 -5.53 4.31
C GLN A 193 45.23 -5.96 3.88
N SER A 194 44.22 -5.82 4.75
CA SER A 194 42.83 -5.62 4.31
C SER A 194 42.70 -4.19 3.78
N LYS A 195 42.61 -4.03 2.47
CA LYS A 195 42.54 -2.74 1.79
C LYS A 195 41.22 -2.04 2.10
N ASP A 196 41.27 -0.93 2.82
CA ASP A 196 40.22 0.09 2.74
C ASP A 196 40.41 0.79 1.38
N ASP A 197 39.44 0.63 0.48
CA ASP A 197 39.43 1.31 -0.80
C ASP A 197 39.41 2.83 -0.58
N THR A 198 40.14 3.57 -1.40
CA THR A 198 40.09 5.04 -1.45
C THR A 198 38.73 5.50 -1.99
N LEU A 199 38.35 6.75 -1.71
CA LEU A 199 37.09 7.34 -2.19
C LEU A 199 36.92 7.21 -3.71
N GLU A 200 38.00 7.37 -4.45
CA GLU A 200 38.04 7.29 -5.92
C GLU A 200 37.91 5.84 -6.39
N GLU A 201 38.53 4.87 -5.69
CA GLU A 201 38.33 3.44 -5.95
C GLU A 201 36.88 3.00 -5.65
N ILE A 202 36.24 3.56 -4.62
CA ILE A 202 34.83 3.27 -4.30
C ILE A 202 33.91 3.86 -5.37
N LYS A 203 34.17 5.09 -5.83
CA LYS A 203 33.43 5.71 -6.94
C LYS A 203 33.56 4.86 -8.20
N GLU A 204 34.76 4.38 -8.52
CA GLU A 204 34.99 3.53 -9.69
C GLU A 204 34.25 2.19 -9.59
N LYS A 205 34.33 1.50 -8.45
CA LYS A 205 33.58 0.25 -8.21
C LYS A 205 32.07 0.47 -8.29
N LEU A 206 31.58 1.56 -7.71
CA LEU A 206 30.15 1.89 -7.73
C LEU A 206 29.68 2.22 -9.15
N ALA A 207 30.50 2.94 -9.94
CA ALA A 207 30.21 3.26 -11.33
C ALA A 207 30.17 1.99 -12.22
N ILE A 208 31.09 1.05 -12.02
CA ILE A 208 31.10 -0.23 -12.74
C ILE A 208 29.78 -0.99 -12.48
N LEU A 209 29.37 -1.13 -11.22
CA LEU A 209 28.12 -1.80 -10.86
C LEU A 209 26.88 -1.06 -11.36
N ALA A 210 26.88 0.27 -11.31
CA ALA A 210 25.75 1.09 -11.75
C ALA A 210 25.59 1.14 -13.28
N ASN A 211 26.68 0.96 -14.03
CA ASN A 211 26.65 0.92 -15.49
C ASN A 211 26.26 -0.45 -16.06
N ARG A 212 26.39 -1.53 -15.28
CA ARG A 212 25.93 -2.87 -15.67
C ARG A 212 24.41 -2.91 -15.83
N ASP A 213 23.94 -3.12 -17.05
CA ASP A 213 22.50 -3.17 -17.36
C ASP A 213 21.95 -4.60 -17.28
N LEU A 214 21.58 -5.03 -16.07
CA LEU A 214 21.06 -6.38 -15.80
C LEU A 214 19.77 -6.71 -16.57
N LYS A 215 19.06 -5.70 -17.10
CA LYS A 215 17.87 -5.91 -17.95
C LYS A 215 18.18 -6.67 -19.24
N LYS A 216 19.44 -6.64 -19.68
CA LYS A 216 19.90 -7.32 -20.89
C LYS A 216 20.37 -8.75 -20.61
N GLU A 217 20.41 -9.16 -19.34
CA GLU A 217 20.87 -10.48 -18.93
C GLU A 217 19.72 -11.49 -18.96
N ALA A 218 20.03 -12.71 -19.40
CA ALA A 218 19.06 -13.79 -19.52
C ALA A 218 18.42 -14.09 -18.14
N GLY A 219 17.09 -14.23 -18.12
CA GLY A 219 16.34 -14.54 -16.90
C GLY A 219 15.88 -13.31 -16.11
N TYR A 220 16.37 -12.10 -16.40
CA TYR A 220 15.95 -10.88 -15.68
C TYR A 220 14.43 -10.63 -15.74
N ASP A 221 13.82 -10.81 -16.91
CA ASP A 221 12.37 -10.59 -17.10
C ASP A 221 11.49 -11.60 -16.36
N LYS A 222 12.06 -12.75 -15.98
CA LYS A 222 11.37 -13.80 -15.20
C LYS A 222 11.46 -13.57 -13.69
N LEU A 223 12.26 -12.61 -13.23
CA LEU A 223 12.43 -12.31 -11.82
C LEU A 223 11.19 -11.63 -11.22
N LYS A 224 10.99 -11.86 -9.91
CA LYS A 224 9.92 -11.21 -9.15
C LYS A 224 10.02 -9.67 -9.25
N PRO A 225 8.91 -8.93 -9.44
CA PRO A 225 8.91 -7.48 -9.56
C PRO A 225 9.62 -6.75 -8.41
N GLU A 226 9.59 -7.32 -7.21
CA GLU A 226 10.25 -6.77 -6.03
C GLU A 226 11.78 -6.77 -6.18
N ILE A 227 12.36 -7.85 -6.73
CA ILE A 227 13.80 -7.98 -6.97
C ILE A 227 14.23 -7.00 -8.07
N GLN A 228 13.46 -6.93 -9.15
CA GLN A 228 13.69 -5.98 -10.24
C GLN A 228 13.61 -4.52 -9.75
N SER A 229 12.64 -4.21 -8.89
CA SER A 229 12.43 -2.86 -8.33
C SER A 229 13.52 -2.48 -7.34
N ALA A 230 13.97 -3.41 -6.50
CA ALA A 230 15.05 -3.18 -5.54
C ALA A 230 16.35 -2.81 -6.24
N TRP A 231 16.74 -3.54 -7.30
CA TRP A 231 17.91 -3.19 -8.10
C TRP A 231 17.75 -1.87 -8.85
N LYS A 232 16.61 -1.59 -9.48
CA LYS A 232 16.36 -0.30 -10.17
C LYS A 232 16.54 0.89 -9.22
N LYS A 233 16.00 0.79 -7.99
CA LYS A 233 16.13 1.83 -6.97
C LYS A 233 17.57 1.97 -6.47
N ALA A 234 18.25 0.86 -6.20
CA ALA A 234 19.65 0.88 -5.76
C ALA A 234 20.58 1.45 -6.85
N ARG A 235 20.34 1.12 -8.12
CA ARG A 235 21.10 1.65 -9.26
C ARG A 235 20.87 3.15 -9.44
N ALA A 236 19.62 3.61 -9.38
CA ALA A 236 19.29 5.04 -9.50
C ALA A 236 19.96 5.88 -8.39
N LYS A 237 19.95 5.37 -7.15
CA LYS A 237 20.61 6.04 -6.03
C LYS A 237 22.14 6.02 -6.12
N ALA A 238 22.73 4.95 -6.68
CA ALA A 238 24.16 4.93 -7.00
C ALA A 238 24.54 5.97 -8.05
N GLN A 239 23.76 6.11 -9.12
CA GLN A 239 23.97 7.14 -10.13
C GLN A 239 23.83 8.56 -9.57
N GLN A 240 22.90 8.77 -8.63
CA GLN A 240 22.73 10.05 -7.94
C GLN A 240 23.96 10.38 -7.06
N LEU A 241 24.49 9.41 -6.32
CA LEU A 241 25.67 9.64 -5.46
C LEU A 241 26.96 9.82 -6.25
N LEU A 242 27.06 9.24 -7.46
CA LEU A 242 28.18 9.46 -8.36
C LEU A 242 28.15 10.84 -9.05
N ALA A 243 26.97 11.44 -9.19
CA ALA A 243 26.79 12.75 -9.81
C ALA A 243 26.94 13.94 -8.83
N ASN A 244 26.88 13.66 -7.53
CA ASN A 244 26.94 14.67 -6.46
C ASN A 244 28.21 14.51 -5.61
N ASP A 245 28.64 15.57 -4.94
CA ASP A 245 29.72 15.52 -3.95
C ASP A 245 29.29 14.72 -2.71
N SER A 246 29.42 13.39 -2.80
CA SER A 246 29.00 12.42 -1.79
C SER A 246 30.17 11.97 -0.92
N THR A 247 29.89 11.67 0.34
CA THR A 247 30.92 11.22 1.29
C THR A 247 31.34 9.78 1.02
N LYS A 248 32.55 9.40 1.49
CA LYS A 248 33.07 8.03 1.38
C LYS A 248 32.11 7.00 1.96
N GLU A 249 31.53 7.29 3.13
CA GLU A 249 30.60 6.42 3.84
C GLU A 249 29.28 6.21 3.08
N GLU A 250 28.75 7.25 2.42
CA GLU A 250 27.54 7.15 1.60
C GLU A 250 27.76 6.29 0.36
N LEU A 251 28.93 6.43 -0.27
CA LEU A 251 29.32 5.64 -1.43
C LEU A 251 29.59 4.17 -1.06
N GLU A 252 30.22 3.88 0.09
CA GLU A 252 30.43 2.52 0.60
C GLU A 252 29.11 1.82 0.95
N LYS A 253 28.21 2.54 1.64
CA LYS A 253 26.87 2.04 1.95
C LYS A 253 26.10 1.75 0.67
N GLN A 254 26.20 2.62 -0.33
CA GLN A 254 25.51 2.42 -1.60
C GLN A 254 26.13 1.29 -2.43
N LEU A 255 27.46 1.15 -2.41
CA LEU A 255 28.17 0.05 -3.05
C LEU A 255 27.71 -1.30 -2.50
N THR A 256 27.59 -1.40 -1.18
CA THR A 256 27.06 -2.59 -0.49
C THR A 256 25.60 -2.85 -0.87
N GLN A 257 24.75 -1.82 -0.87
CA GLN A 257 23.33 -1.95 -1.21
C GLN A 257 23.12 -2.38 -2.68
N LEU A 258 23.87 -1.78 -3.60
CA LEU A 258 23.80 -2.13 -5.02
C LEU A 258 24.36 -3.54 -5.27
N GLY A 259 25.49 -3.89 -4.64
CA GLY A 259 26.07 -5.22 -4.72
C GLY A 259 25.12 -6.32 -4.24
N ASN A 260 24.43 -6.11 -3.12
CA ASN A 260 23.43 -7.05 -2.61
C ASN A 260 22.23 -7.19 -3.56
N ALA A 261 21.78 -6.10 -4.18
CA ALA A 261 20.68 -6.15 -5.15
C ALA A 261 21.07 -6.89 -6.44
N ILE A 262 22.31 -6.73 -6.91
CA ILE A 262 22.85 -7.46 -8.06
C ILE A 262 22.98 -8.96 -7.72
N LYS A 263 23.53 -9.29 -6.56
CA LYS A 263 23.65 -10.68 -6.09
C LYS A 263 22.29 -11.39 -5.98
N ALA A 264 21.27 -10.70 -5.45
CA ALA A 264 19.92 -11.23 -5.40
C ALA A 264 19.35 -11.51 -6.80
N ILE A 265 19.68 -10.69 -7.81
CA ILE A 265 19.31 -10.97 -9.20
C ILE A 265 20.04 -12.21 -9.71
N GLU A 266 21.36 -12.31 -9.50
CA GLU A 266 22.19 -13.42 -9.99
C GLU A 266 21.84 -14.77 -9.35
N GLU A 267 21.42 -14.77 -8.08
CA GLU A 267 20.99 -15.99 -7.38
C GLU A 267 19.61 -16.44 -7.85
N ASN A 268 18.71 -15.50 -8.15
CA ASN A 268 17.35 -15.80 -8.59
C ASN A 268 17.25 -16.02 -10.11
N SER A 269 18.29 -15.67 -10.90
CA SER A 269 18.36 -15.93 -12.34
C SER A 269 18.99 -17.29 -12.69
N LYS A 270 19.67 -17.94 -11.74
CA LYS A 270 20.31 -19.27 -11.91
C LYS A 270 19.36 -20.45 -11.71
N VAL A 271 18.12 -20.20 -11.33
CA VAL A 271 17.10 -21.24 -11.17
C VAL A 271 16.38 -21.38 -12.51
N ASP A 272 16.88 -22.26 -13.38
CA ASP A 272 16.12 -23.06 -14.36
C ASP A 272 17.06 -23.65 -15.43
N THR A 273 17.74 -24.75 -15.10
CA THR A 273 18.07 -25.79 -16.09
C THR A 273 17.23 -27.00 -15.76
N GLU A 274 16.01 -27.05 -16.30
CA GLU A 274 15.31 -28.25 -16.78
C GLU A 274 13.94 -27.85 -17.37
N THR A 275 13.81 -28.01 -18.69
CA THR A 275 12.56 -27.94 -19.50
C THR A 275 12.39 -29.31 -20.21
N PRO A 276 11.20 -29.75 -20.70
CA PRO A 276 10.27 -28.96 -21.55
C PRO A 276 8.72 -29.23 -21.39
N THR A 277 7.84 -28.19 -21.41
CA THR A 277 6.85 -27.75 -22.48
C THR A 277 5.43 -28.37 -22.46
N PRO A 278 4.37 -27.80 -23.11
CA PRO A 278 4.02 -26.40 -23.48
C PRO A 278 2.52 -26.00 -23.30
N SER A 279 2.19 -24.69 -23.38
CA SER A 279 1.01 -24.08 -24.06
C SER A 279 0.95 -22.55 -23.76
N GLU A 280 1.33 -21.66 -24.69
CA GLU A 280 0.48 -20.85 -25.62
C GLU A 280 -0.55 -19.93 -24.89
N ASP A 281 -0.24 -18.64 -24.76
CA ASP A 281 -0.79 -17.48 -25.54
C ASP A 281 -1.90 -16.78 -24.72
N GLU A 282 -2.09 -15.46 -24.67
CA GLU A 282 -1.59 -14.35 -25.47
C GLU A 282 -1.75 -13.02 -24.68
N ASN A 283 -0.86 -12.09 -25.00
CA ASN A 283 -0.89 -10.62 -24.91
C ASN A 283 -2.18 -9.89 -24.46
N ASN A 284 -2.04 -8.98 -23.47
CA ASN A 284 -2.16 -7.53 -23.72
C ASN A 284 -1.71 -6.68 -22.51
N LYS A 285 -0.61 -5.93 -22.66
CA LYS A 285 -0.20 -4.87 -21.72
C LYS A 285 -0.61 -3.53 -22.35
N PRO A 286 -1.49 -2.73 -21.73
CA PRO A 286 -1.88 -1.44 -22.30
C PRO A 286 -0.66 -0.51 -22.35
N GLN A 287 -0.37 -0.09 -23.57
CA GLN A 287 0.53 0.99 -23.94
C GLN A 287 -0.11 2.33 -23.52
N PRO A 288 0.59 3.22 -22.80
CA PRO A 288 0.13 4.59 -22.67
C PRO A 288 0.24 5.27 -24.04
N GLU A 289 -0.89 5.78 -24.54
CA GLU A 289 -0.94 6.61 -25.73
C GLU A 289 -0.18 7.91 -25.48
N ASN A 290 0.63 8.26 -26.49
CA ASN A 290 1.59 9.37 -26.60
C ASN A 290 2.97 9.14 -25.96
N PRO A 291 3.87 8.38 -26.63
CA PRO A 291 5.29 8.62 -26.46
C PRO A 291 5.56 10.07 -26.84
N ILE A 292 6.21 10.82 -25.95
CA ILE A 292 6.89 12.05 -26.33
C ILE A 292 7.79 11.67 -27.50
N SER A 293 7.47 12.20 -28.69
CA SER A 293 8.31 12.05 -29.88
C SER A 293 9.73 12.47 -29.51
N SER A 294 10.71 11.65 -29.84
CA SER A 294 12.14 11.89 -29.61
C SER A 294 12.69 13.19 -30.24
N ASP A 295 11.84 13.94 -30.95
CA ASP A 295 12.16 15.17 -31.68
C ASP A 295 11.89 16.48 -30.92
N GLU A 296 11.24 16.46 -29.74
CA GLU A 296 10.98 17.72 -28.99
C GLU A 296 12.27 18.46 -28.65
N THR A 297 12.32 19.77 -28.88
CA THR A 297 13.49 20.60 -28.55
C THR A 297 13.58 20.89 -27.05
N LYS A 298 14.77 21.26 -26.56
CA LYS A 298 14.98 21.65 -25.16
C LYS A 298 14.02 22.78 -24.74
N GLU A 299 13.78 23.74 -25.63
CA GLU A 299 12.85 24.86 -25.41
C GLU A 299 11.40 24.38 -25.27
N GLN A 300 10.96 23.45 -26.12
CA GLN A 300 9.61 22.87 -26.05
C GLN A 300 9.39 22.11 -24.74
N LEU A 301 10.39 21.35 -24.29
CA LEU A 301 10.34 20.63 -23.01
C LEU A 301 10.26 21.58 -21.81
N ILE A 302 11.01 22.69 -21.84
CA ILE A 302 10.94 23.73 -20.80
C ILE A 302 9.54 24.35 -20.76
N GLN A 303 8.98 24.74 -21.92
CA GLN A 303 7.63 25.31 -21.97
C GLN A 303 6.56 24.32 -21.49
N LYS A 304 6.71 23.03 -21.82
CA LYS A 304 5.82 21.96 -21.34
C LYS A 304 5.93 21.80 -19.83
N LEU A 305 7.15 21.77 -19.29
CA LEU A 305 7.42 21.67 -17.86
C LEU A 305 6.84 22.87 -17.09
N GLN A 306 7.01 24.09 -17.60
CA GLN A 306 6.41 25.31 -17.02
C GLN A 306 4.89 25.19 -16.88
N LYS A 307 4.20 24.73 -17.94
CA LYS A 307 2.75 24.54 -17.91
C LYS A 307 2.32 23.49 -16.88
N LEU A 308 3.05 22.37 -16.79
CA LEU A 308 2.75 21.30 -15.84
C LEU A 308 2.97 21.73 -14.39
N VAL A 309 4.04 22.49 -14.12
CA VAL A 309 4.36 23.03 -12.79
C VAL A 309 3.35 24.09 -12.36
N LEU A 310 2.94 24.98 -13.26
CA LEU A 310 1.96 26.03 -12.96
C LEU A 310 0.57 25.47 -12.63
N ARG A 311 0.23 24.27 -13.13
CA ARG A 311 -1.02 23.61 -12.77
C ARG A 311 -0.98 23.15 -11.31
N ASP A 312 -1.89 23.68 -10.51
CA ASP A 312 -2.14 23.18 -9.16
C ASP A 312 -3.36 22.26 -9.17
N LEU A 313 -3.13 20.95 -9.02
CA LEU A 313 -4.23 19.98 -9.04
C LEU A 313 -5.23 20.22 -7.91
N ARG A 314 -4.85 20.90 -6.82
CA ARG A 314 -5.76 21.18 -5.70
C ARG A 314 -6.92 22.11 -6.08
N GLU A 315 -6.71 22.91 -7.12
CA GLU A 315 -7.72 23.81 -7.67
C GLU A 315 -8.58 23.12 -8.75
N ASP A 316 -8.17 21.92 -9.22
CA ASP A 316 -8.96 21.17 -10.19
C ASP A 316 -10.20 20.59 -9.52
N LYS A 317 -11.38 20.85 -10.11
CA LYS A 317 -12.65 20.23 -9.69
C LYS A 317 -12.58 18.69 -9.61
N ASP A 318 -11.67 18.10 -10.37
CA ASP A 318 -11.49 16.66 -10.51
C ASP A 318 -10.59 16.03 -9.44
N TYR A 319 -9.93 16.87 -8.64
CA TYR A 319 -9.06 16.45 -7.55
C TYR A 319 -9.81 16.21 -6.24
N VAL A 320 -9.38 15.20 -5.48
CA VAL A 320 -9.89 14.92 -4.13
C VAL A 320 -8.72 14.83 -3.16
N ALA A 321 -8.79 15.60 -2.08
CA ALA A 321 -7.82 15.57 -1.01
C ALA A 321 -8.19 14.56 0.08
N ASN A 322 -7.20 13.81 0.59
CA ASN A 322 -7.24 13.12 1.88
C ASN A 322 -8.36 12.07 2.08
N GLN A 323 -8.78 11.38 1.02
CA GLN A 323 -9.85 10.37 1.07
C GLN A 323 -9.41 8.98 0.54
N GLY A 324 -8.16 8.58 0.79
CA GLY A 324 -7.61 7.26 0.43
C GLY A 324 -6.70 7.24 -0.80
N ASN A 325 -6.47 8.40 -1.43
CA ASN A 325 -5.54 8.62 -2.55
C ASN A 325 -4.28 9.41 -2.15
N GLN A 326 -3.97 9.49 -0.84
CA GLN A 326 -2.79 10.21 -0.33
C GLN A 326 -1.46 9.76 -0.96
N PRO A 327 -1.19 8.47 -1.21
CA PRO A 327 0.08 8.06 -1.82
C PRO A 327 0.33 8.70 -3.19
N THR A 328 -0.69 8.75 -4.06
CA THR A 328 -0.58 9.36 -5.40
C THR A 328 -0.52 10.89 -5.33
N ASN A 329 -1.24 11.49 -4.38
CA ASN A 329 -1.21 12.95 -4.18
C ASN A 329 0.15 13.42 -3.63
N ASN A 330 0.72 12.69 -2.68
CA ASN A 330 2.04 13.00 -2.11
C ASN A 330 3.15 12.82 -3.15
N GLU A 331 3.04 11.80 -4.00
CA GLU A 331 4.00 11.60 -5.10
C GLU A 331 3.93 12.73 -6.12
N TRP A 332 2.74 13.19 -6.49
CA TRP A 332 2.59 14.38 -7.33
C TRP A 332 3.24 15.62 -6.72
N ILE A 333 3.03 15.89 -5.42
CA ILE A 333 3.66 17.03 -4.73
C ILE A 333 5.19 16.91 -4.79
N ARG A 334 5.74 15.73 -4.46
CA ARG A 334 7.18 15.46 -4.48
C ARG A 334 7.78 15.68 -5.87
N VAL A 335 7.16 15.11 -6.90
CA VAL A 335 7.62 15.20 -8.29
C VAL A 335 7.47 16.61 -8.84
N LYS A 336 6.42 17.34 -8.43
CA LYS A 336 6.24 18.76 -8.76
C LYS A 336 7.36 19.63 -8.19
N THR A 337 7.77 19.41 -6.93
CA THR A 337 8.92 20.11 -6.34
C THR A 337 10.23 19.79 -7.06
N GLU A 338 10.45 18.53 -7.45
CA GLU A 338 11.61 18.15 -8.28
C GLU A 338 11.60 18.85 -9.64
N ALA A 339 10.42 18.93 -10.27
CA ALA A 339 10.21 19.63 -11.53
C ALA A 339 10.45 21.14 -11.44
N GLU A 340 10.00 21.77 -10.36
CA GLU A 340 10.28 23.19 -10.07
C GLU A 340 11.79 23.42 -9.97
N ASN A 341 12.53 22.59 -9.23
CA ASN A 341 13.98 22.74 -9.09
C ASN A 341 14.73 22.64 -10.42
N ILE A 342 14.36 21.67 -11.27
CA ILE A 342 14.99 21.47 -12.59
C ILE A 342 14.64 22.61 -13.56
N LEU A 343 13.43 23.17 -13.44
CA LEU A 343 13.02 24.31 -14.24
C LEU A 343 13.79 25.60 -13.91
N HIS A 344 14.19 25.80 -12.65
CA HIS A 344 15.01 26.94 -12.22
C HIS A 344 16.51 26.77 -12.57
N ASN A 345 16.96 25.56 -12.92
CA ASN A 345 18.34 25.30 -13.32
C ASN A 345 18.56 25.61 -14.80
N THR A 346 19.32 26.68 -15.09
CA THR A 346 19.64 27.12 -16.46
C THR A 346 20.53 26.13 -17.23
N ASN A 347 21.20 25.22 -16.53
CA ASN A 347 22.12 24.23 -17.10
C ASN A 347 21.48 22.85 -17.32
N SER A 348 20.18 22.67 -17.05
CA SER A 348 19.49 21.38 -17.19
C SER A 348 19.67 20.75 -18.58
N THR A 349 19.95 19.46 -18.63
CA THR A 349 20.13 18.71 -19.90
C THR A 349 18.78 18.39 -20.55
N LYS A 350 18.78 18.08 -21.85
CA LYS A 350 17.57 17.68 -22.57
C LYS A 350 16.98 16.40 -21.97
N GLU A 351 17.84 15.46 -21.60
CA GLU A 351 17.50 14.17 -21.02
C GLU A 351 16.86 14.32 -19.64
N GLU A 352 17.37 15.23 -18.80
CA GLU A 352 16.75 15.57 -17.52
C GLU A 352 15.37 16.17 -17.70
N LEU A 353 15.19 17.08 -18.67
CA LEU A 353 13.90 17.69 -18.96
C LEU A 353 12.88 16.64 -19.44
N VAL A 354 13.26 15.73 -20.33
CA VAL A 354 12.40 14.61 -20.77
C VAL A 354 11.98 13.75 -19.58
N ARG A 355 12.94 13.37 -18.73
CA ARG A 355 12.68 12.54 -17.54
C ARG A 355 11.68 13.21 -16.60
N VAL A 356 11.91 14.48 -16.29
CA VAL A 356 11.12 15.23 -15.31
C VAL A 356 9.72 15.52 -15.83
N VAL A 357 9.59 15.90 -17.10
CA VAL A 357 8.28 16.04 -17.77
C VAL A 357 7.50 14.73 -17.70
N THR A 358 8.13 13.62 -18.11
CA THR A 358 7.48 12.29 -18.10
C THR A 358 7.04 11.88 -16.69
N ASN A 359 7.91 12.09 -15.70
CA ASN A 359 7.60 11.78 -14.30
C ASN A 359 6.43 12.62 -13.79
N LEU A 360 6.42 13.93 -14.08
CA LEU A 360 5.37 14.85 -13.64
C LEU A 360 4.03 14.53 -14.30
N GLU A 361 4.01 14.25 -15.61
CA GLU A 361 2.80 13.79 -16.31
C GLU A 361 2.24 12.51 -15.71
N THR A 362 3.13 11.54 -15.43
CA THR A 362 2.73 10.27 -14.80
C THR A 362 2.15 10.50 -13.41
N ALA A 363 2.79 11.36 -12.60
CA ALA A 363 2.34 11.65 -11.25
C ALA A 363 0.98 12.40 -11.26
N ILE A 364 0.78 13.32 -12.19
CA ILE A 364 -0.50 14.01 -12.40
C ILE A 364 -1.60 12.99 -12.75
N ASN A 365 -1.36 12.12 -13.73
CA ASN A 365 -2.34 11.12 -14.15
C ASN A 365 -2.72 10.17 -13.01
N ASN A 366 -1.74 9.73 -12.21
CA ASN A 366 -1.99 8.88 -11.06
C ASN A 366 -2.78 9.60 -9.95
N ALA A 367 -2.52 10.88 -9.69
CA ALA A 367 -3.25 11.69 -8.72
C ALA A 367 -4.73 11.90 -9.16
N LEU A 368 -4.95 12.17 -10.44
CA LEU A 368 -6.28 12.28 -11.01
C LEU A 368 -7.03 10.93 -10.98
N LEU A 369 -6.36 9.83 -11.33
CA LEU A 369 -6.92 8.48 -11.21
C LEU A 369 -7.32 8.15 -9.77
N GLY A 370 -6.45 8.46 -8.81
CA GLY A 370 -6.75 8.27 -7.39
C GLY A 370 -7.98 9.06 -6.96
N SER A 371 -8.09 10.32 -7.41
CA SER A 371 -9.24 11.20 -7.13
C SER A 371 -10.54 10.68 -7.76
N GLU A 372 -10.49 10.26 -9.02
CA GLU A 372 -11.64 9.69 -9.73
C GLU A 372 -12.13 8.40 -9.06
N LYS A 373 -11.22 7.51 -8.62
CA LYS A 373 -11.57 6.29 -7.88
C LYS A 373 -12.30 6.61 -6.57
N VAL A 374 -11.94 7.69 -5.88
CA VAL A 374 -12.64 8.11 -4.66
C VAL A 374 -14.06 8.57 -4.98
N LYS A 375 -14.22 9.43 -5.98
CA LYS A 375 -15.53 9.91 -6.43
C LYS A 375 -16.43 8.77 -6.88
N ALA A 376 -15.91 7.88 -7.72
CA ALA A 376 -16.62 6.70 -8.21
C ALA A 376 -17.12 5.81 -7.07
N LYS A 377 -16.29 5.56 -6.04
CA LYS A 377 -16.71 4.80 -4.86
C LYS A 377 -17.80 5.49 -4.07
N ALA A 378 -17.73 6.82 -3.93
CA ALA A 378 -18.78 7.59 -3.25
C ALA A 378 -20.10 7.51 -4.03
N GLU A 379 -20.07 7.65 -5.36
CA GLU A 379 -21.25 7.50 -6.21
C GLU A 379 -21.85 6.10 -6.16
N LEU A 380 -21.01 5.06 -6.28
CA LEU A 380 -21.46 3.66 -6.21
C LEU A 380 -22.05 3.32 -4.84
N LYS A 381 -21.56 3.94 -3.76
CA LYS A 381 -22.10 3.73 -2.41
C LYS A 381 -23.49 4.34 -2.21
N ILE A 382 -23.88 5.32 -3.01
CA ILE A 382 -25.22 5.94 -2.97
C ILE A 382 -26.27 5.05 -3.67
N ILE A 383 -25.83 4.12 -4.53
CA ILE A 383 -26.74 3.14 -5.15
C ILE A 383 -27.31 2.22 -4.06
N ASP A 384 -28.62 2.33 -3.81
CA ASP A 384 -29.38 1.53 -2.84
C ASP A 384 -29.64 0.09 -3.32
N LYS A 385 -28.61 -0.54 -3.90
CA LYS A 385 -28.59 -1.91 -4.42
C LYS A 385 -27.17 -2.51 -4.29
N PRO A 386 -26.79 -2.97 -3.08
CA PRO A 386 -25.44 -3.47 -2.81
C PRO A 386 -24.99 -4.61 -3.74
N GLN A 387 -25.91 -5.47 -4.16
CA GLN A 387 -25.67 -6.59 -5.08
C GLN A 387 -25.14 -6.14 -6.45
N ILE A 388 -25.55 -4.95 -6.92
CA ILE A 388 -25.01 -4.34 -8.14
C ILE A 388 -23.76 -3.54 -7.81
N ALA A 389 -23.79 -2.70 -6.77
CA ALA A 389 -22.71 -1.74 -6.49
C ALA A 389 -21.38 -2.39 -6.08
N LEU A 390 -21.39 -3.45 -5.26
CA LEU A 390 -20.18 -4.07 -4.70
C LEU A 390 -19.21 -4.63 -5.77
N PRO A 391 -19.66 -5.38 -6.79
CA PRO A 391 -18.81 -5.80 -7.90
C PRO A 391 -18.12 -4.64 -8.63
N TYR A 392 -18.83 -3.54 -8.88
CA TYR A 392 -18.25 -2.38 -9.58
C TYR A 392 -17.23 -1.64 -8.70
N ILE A 393 -17.43 -1.57 -7.37
CA ILE A 393 -16.41 -1.04 -6.45
C ILE A 393 -15.10 -1.83 -6.54
N ALA A 394 -15.19 -3.16 -6.63
CA ALA A 394 -14.00 -4.02 -6.78
C ALA A 394 -13.30 -3.80 -8.14
N LYS A 395 -14.06 -3.60 -9.22
CA LYS A 395 -13.50 -3.25 -10.54
C LYS A 395 -12.83 -1.87 -10.52
N VAL A 396 -13.45 -0.86 -9.92
CA VAL A 396 -12.89 0.50 -9.75
C VAL A 396 -11.55 0.48 -9.01
N ASN A 397 -11.37 -0.41 -8.03
CA ASN A 397 -10.07 -0.57 -7.36
C ASN A 397 -8.95 -0.99 -8.32
N LYS A 398 -9.26 -1.88 -9.28
CA LYS A 398 -8.31 -2.46 -10.23
C LYS A 398 -8.08 -1.60 -11.48
N ALA A 399 -8.99 -0.67 -11.77
CA ALA A 399 -8.92 0.18 -12.95
C ALA A 399 -7.61 0.97 -13.04
N LYS A 400 -7.09 1.14 -14.25
CA LYS A 400 -5.79 1.77 -14.52
C LYS A 400 -5.89 3.16 -15.11
N THR A 401 -7.06 3.55 -15.62
CA THR A 401 -7.29 4.86 -16.24
C THR A 401 -8.54 5.54 -15.67
N VAL A 402 -8.62 6.86 -15.81
CA VAL A 402 -9.77 7.67 -15.37
C VAL A 402 -11.00 7.29 -16.19
N GLU A 403 -10.82 7.05 -17.48
CA GLU A 403 -11.85 6.66 -18.44
C GLU A 403 -12.46 5.31 -18.07
N GLU A 404 -11.63 4.32 -17.68
CA GLU A 404 -12.10 3.02 -17.22
C GLU A 404 -12.95 3.16 -15.94
N VAL A 405 -12.51 3.99 -14.99
CA VAL A 405 -13.28 4.26 -13.76
C VAL A 405 -14.65 4.87 -14.09
N ARG A 406 -14.69 5.86 -14.98
CA ARG A 406 -15.94 6.51 -15.42
C ARG A 406 -16.87 5.55 -16.13
N GLN A 407 -16.33 4.70 -17.00
CA GLN A 407 -17.10 3.68 -17.71
C GLN A 407 -17.73 2.70 -16.71
N LEU A 408 -16.99 2.22 -15.72
CA LEU A 408 -17.51 1.32 -14.69
C LEU A 408 -18.66 1.93 -13.88
N VAL A 409 -18.60 3.23 -13.57
CA VAL A 409 -19.70 3.94 -12.90
C VAL A 409 -20.92 4.04 -13.81
N ALA A 410 -20.73 4.35 -15.09
CA ALA A 410 -21.82 4.41 -16.06
C ALA A 410 -22.50 3.04 -16.27
N GLU A 411 -21.72 1.97 -16.36
CA GLU A 411 -22.22 0.59 -16.43
C GLU A 411 -23.02 0.21 -15.18
N ALA A 412 -22.55 0.58 -13.99
CA ALA A 412 -23.28 0.34 -12.75
C ALA A 412 -24.63 1.06 -12.72
N LYS A 413 -24.67 2.34 -13.14
CA LYS A 413 -25.92 3.12 -13.24
C LYS A 413 -26.89 2.50 -14.25
N LYS A 414 -26.39 2.09 -15.41
CA LYS A 414 -27.19 1.40 -16.43
C LYS A 414 -27.74 0.07 -15.92
N ALA A 415 -26.94 -0.72 -15.21
CA ALA A 415 -27.40 -1.98 -14.61
C ALA A 415 -28.55 -1.75 -13.61
N VAL A 416 -28.50 -0.67 -12.83
CA VAL A 416 -29.60 -0.27 -11.94
C VAL A 416 -30.85 0.10 -12.74
N GLU A 417 -30.71 0.88 -13.81
CA GLU A 417 -31.83 1.26 -14.69
C GLU A 417 -32.47 0.05 -15.39
N ASP A 418 -31.66 -0.89 -15.88
CA ASP A 418 -32.14 -2.08 -16.56
C ASP A 418 -32.82 -3.05 -15.58
N GLU A 419 -32.31 -3.20 -14.36
CA GLU A 419 -33.03 -3.94 -13.31
C GLU A 419 -34.32 -3.22 -12.90
N VAL A 420 -34.40 -1.89 -12.91
CA VAL A 420 -35.66 -1.15 -12.67
C VAL A 420 -36.67 -1.35 -13.81
N LYS A 421 -36.20 -1.55 -15.05
CA LYS A 421 -37.06 -1.91 -16.20
C LYS A 421 -37.54 -3.36 -16.11
N GLU A 422 -36.69 -4.27 -15.62
CA GLU A 422 -36.98 -5.71 -15.49
C GLU A 422 -37.83 -6.02 -14.24
N ASN A 423 -37.62 -5.28 -13.14
CA ASN A 423 -38.40 -5.33 -11.89
C ASN A 423 -39.49 -4.25 -11.80
N LYS A 424 -39.88 -3.65 -12.93
CA LYS A 424 -41.17 -2.94 -12.96
C LYS A 424 -42.23 -4.02 -12.68
N PRO A 425 -42.98 -3.97 -11.56
CA PRO A 425 -44.16 -4.81 -11.49
C PRO A 425 -44.99 -4.39 -12.70
N VAL A 426 -45.30 -5.34 -13.58
CA VAL A 426 -46.50 -5.16 -14.39
C VAL A 426 -47.59 -5.02 -13.33
N ILE A 427 -47.97 -3.78 -13.02
CA ILE A 427 -49.28 -3.52 -12.46
C ILE A 427 -50.18 -4.03 -13.59
N GLU A 428 -50.56 -5.30 -13.51
CA GLU A 428 -51.63 -5.80 -14.35
C GLU A 428 -52.80 -4.89 -14.00
N THR A 429 -53.12 -3.99 -14.90
CA THR A 429 -54.35 -3.23 -14.80
C THR A 429 -55.50 -4.20 -15.03
N ILE A 430 -56.71 -3.79 -14.63
CA ILE A 430 -57.92 -4.53 -14.97
C ILE A 430 -57.98 -4.80 -16.49
N GLU A 431 -57.57 -3.84 -17.32
CA GLU A 431 -57.42 -3.99 -18.77
C GLU A 431 -56.46 -5.12 -19.18
N ASN A 432 -55.33 -5.31 -18.48
CA ASN A 432 -54.39 -6.38 -18.80
C ASN A 432 -54.95 -7.76 -18.47
N SER A 433 -55.58 -7.93 -17.31
CA SER A 433 -56.26 -9.18 -16.93
C SER A 433 -57.45 -9.46 -17.86
N LYS A 434 -58.20 -8.42 -18.24
CA LYS A 434 -59.29 -8.50 -19.23
C LYS A 434 -58.77 -8.99 -20.59
N ALA A 435 -57.71 -8.38 -21.13
CA ALA A 435 -57.12 -8.76 -22.42
C ALA A 435 -56.55 -10.19 -22.41
N LYS A 436 -55.98 -10.65 -21.28
CA LYS A 436 -55.55 -12.05 -21.12
C LYS A 436 -56.72 -13.01 -21.15
N LEU A 437 -57.81 -12.70 -20.45
CA LEU A 437 -59.01 -13.54 -20.44
C LEU A 437 -59.69 -13.59 -21.81
N GLU A 438 -59.75 -12.46 -22.55
CA GLU A 438 -60.24 -12.40 -23.93
C GLU A 438 -59.48 -13.37 -24.85
N LYS A 439 -58.15 -13.34 -24.81
CA LYS A 439 -57.31 -14.27 -25.60
C LYS A 439 -57.59 -15.74 -25.28
N LEU A 440 -57.80 -16.10 -24.02
CA LEU A 440 -58.14 -17.46 -23.62
C LEU A 440 -59.54 -17.88 -24.07
N VAL A 441 -60.51 -16.96 -24.02
CA VAL A 441 -61.87 -17.19 -24.50
C VAL A 441 -61.91 -17.37 -26.02
N ASP A 442 -61.07 -16.67 -26.76
CA ASP A 442 -61.03 -16.71 -28.22
C ASP A 442 -60.24 -17.90 -28.79
N LYS A 443 -59.47 -18.60 -27.94
CA LYS A 443 -58.79 -19.85 -28.31
C LYS A 443 -59.80 -20.85 -28.89
N LYS A 444 -59.58 -21.27 -30.14
CA LYS A 444 -60.47 -22.18 -30.90
C LYS A 444 -60.30 -23.64 -30.47
N LEU A 445 -60.39 -23.93 -29.17
CA LEU A 445 -60.13 -25.28 -28.64
C LEU A 445 -61.07 -26.36 -29.22
N LYS A 446 -62.29 -26.00 -29.65
CA LYS A 446 -63.24 -26.93 -30.26
C LYS A 446 -62.79 -27.53 -31.60
N THR A 447 -61.80 -26.93 -32.26
CA THR A 447 -61.24 -27.45 -33.52
C THR A 447 -60.02 -28.34 -33.28
N GLU A 448 -59.54 -28.45 -32.05
CA GLU A 448 -58.41 -29.31 -31.69
C GLU A 448 -58.88 -30.76 -31.57
N THR A 449 -58.15 -31.70 -32.16
CA THR A 449 -58.43 -33.15 -32.07
C THR A 449 -58.51 -33.60 -30.61
N LYS A 450 -57.56 -33.12 -29.79
CA LYS A 450 -57.49 -33.39 -28.34
C LYS A 450 -58.77 -33.00 -27.59
N PHE A 451 -59.48 -31.95 -28.03
CA PHE A 451 -60.74 -31.54 -27.40
C PHE A 451 -61.86 -32.55 -27.63
N ASN A 452 -61.94 -33.11 -28.84
CA ASN A 452 -62.97 -34.09 -29.19
C ASN A 452 -62.70 -35.46 -28.55
N GLU A 453 -61.43 -35.78 -28.30
CA GLU A 453 -60.99 -37.00 -27.62
C GLU A 453 -61.10 -36.92 -26.08
N ALA A 454 -61.09 -35.71 -25.51
CA ALA A 454 -61.25 -35.50 -24.07
C ALA A 454 -62.61 -35.99 -23.54
N SER A 455 -62.65 -36.39 -22.27
CA SER A 455 -63.87 -36.89 -21.63
C SER A 455 -65.01 -35.83 -21.66
N LYS A 456 -66.27 -36.29 -21.67
CA LYS A 456 -67.44 -35.39 -21.60
C LYS A 456 -67.40 -34.47 -20.39
N GLU A 457 -66.78 -34.91 -19.30
CA GLU A 457 -66.62 -34.14 -18.07
C GLU A 457 -65.62 -32.99 -18.25
N LEU A 458 -64.44 -33.24 -18.83
CA LEU A 458 -63.43 -32.21 -19.13
C LEU A 458 -63.94 -31.20 -20.15
N GLN A 459 -64.58 -31.68 -21.23
CA GLN A 459 -65.23 -30.80 -22.20
C GLN A 459 -66.30 -29.91 -21.54
N SER A 460 -67.06 -30.45 -20.59
CA SER A 460 -68.07 -29.70 -19.84
C SER A 460 -67.46 -28.69 -18.88
N LYS A 461 -66.38 -29.05 -18.18
CA LYS A 461 -65.61 -28.17 -17.29
C LYS A 461 -65.08 -26.96 -18.05
N TRP A 462 -64.45 -27.17 -19.21
CA TRP A 462 -64.00 -26.08 -20.08
C TRP A 462 -65.15 -25.22 -20.62
N LYS A 463 -66.27 -25.82 -21.07
CA LYS A 463 -67.45 -25.07 -21.54
C LYS A 463 -68.00 -24.14 -20.45
N ARG A 464 -68.11 -24.62 -19.21
CA ARG A 464 -68.57 -23.82 -18.05
C ARG A 464 -67.58 -22.70 -17.71
N ALA A 465 -66.28 -23.01 -17.64
CA ALA A 465 -65.24 -22.01 -17.36
C ALA A 465 -65.21 -20.92 -18.44
N ARG A 466 -65.34 -21.28 -19.72
CA ARG A 466 -65.39 -20.32 -20.83
C ARG A 466 -66.67 -19.47 -20.81
N ALA A 467 -67.81 -20.04 -20.43
CA ALA A 467 -69.06 -19.29 -20.30
C ALA A 467 -68.99 -18.26 -19.16
N MET A 468 -68.42 -18.63 -18.01
CA MET A 468 -68.21 -17.71 -16.90
C MET A 468 -67.21 -16.60 -17.27
N ALA A 469 -66.13 -16.92 -18.00
CA ALA A 469 -65.20 -15.93 -18.51
C ALA A 469 -65.88 -14.89 -19.41
N ARG A 470 -66.75 -15.31 -20.33
CA ARG A 470 -67.54 -14.39 -21.17
C ARG A 470 -68.48 -13.51 -20.36
N LYS A 471 -69.07 -14.04 -19.28
CA LYS A 471 -69.95 -13.26 -18.40
C LYS A 471 -69.17 -12.15 -17.71
N LEU A 472 -67.98 -12.45 -17.19
CA LEU A 472 -67.10 -11.46 -16.55
C LEU A 472 -66.60 -10.40 -17.55
N LEU A 473 -66.29 -10.79 -18.79
CA LEU A 473 -65.86 -9.83 -19.83
C LEU A 473 -66.96 -8.83 -20.25
N ALA A 474 -68.23 -9.21 -20.12
CA ALA A 474 -69.38 -8.39 -20.45
C ALA A 474 -69.88 -7.51 -19.28
N ASP A 475 -69.36 -7.72 -18.07
CA ASP A 475 -69.74 -6.99 -16.87
C ASP A 475 -68.72 -5.88 -16.58
N ASN A 476 -69.19 -4.63 -16.64
CA ASN A 476 -68.36 -3.44 -16.48
C ASN A 476 -67.85 -3.25 -15.04
N ASP A 477 -68.46 -3.91 -14.05
CA ASP A 477 -68.08 -3.80 -12.64
C ASP A 477 -67.11 -4.92 -12.19
N THR A 478 -66.62 -5.75 -13.13
CA THR A 478 -65.71 -6.86 -12.81
C THR A 478 -64.35 -6.37 -12.29
N THR A 479 -63.97 -6.84 -11.12
CA THR A 479 -62.68 -6.51 -10.49
C THR A 479 -61.52 -7.31 -11.07
N LYS A 480 -60.29 -6.80 -10.89
CA LYS A 480 -59.06 -7.50 -11.30
C LYS A 480 -58.98 -8.92 -10.73
N GLU A 481 -59.28 -9.08 -9.44
CA GLU A 481 -59.20 -10.37 -8.75
C GLU A 481 -60.16 -11.41 -9.34
N GLN A 482 -61.35 -10.97 -9.77
CA GLN A 482 -62.31 -11.82 -10.47
C GLN A 482 -61.80 -12.25 -11.84
N PHE A 483 -61.15 -11.35 -12.59
CA PHE A 483 -60.49 -11.71 -13.85
C PHE A 483 -59.36 -12.72 -13.62
N ASP A 484 -58.46 -12.47 -12.67
CA ASP A 484 -57.30 -13.33 -12.41
C ASP A 484 -57.72 -14.74 -11.96
N LYS A 485 -58.71 -14.83 -11.07
CA LYS A 485 -59.27 -16.12 -10.64
C LYS A 485 -59.86 -16.89 -11.81
N GLN A 486 -60.55 -16.20 -12.72
CA GLN A 486 -61.16 -16.85 -13.88
C GLN A 486 -60.14 -17.25 -14.95
N ILE A 487 -59.08 -16.46 -15.15
CA ILE A 487 -57.94 -16.83 -16.01
C ILE A 487 -57.36 -18.16 -15.56
N LYS A 488 -57.10 -18.31 -14.26
CA LYS A 488 -56.56 -19.56 -13.70
C LYS A 488 -57.47 -20.75 -13.96
N LEU A 489 -58.77 -20.63 -13.68
CA LEU A 489 -59.75 -21.70 -13.89
C LEU A 489 -59.90 -22.11 -15.37
N LEU A 490 -59.88 -21.12 -16.28
CA LEU A 490 -60.00 -21.39 -17.71
C LEU A 490 -58.70 -22.00 -18.27
N GLN A 491 -57.54 -21.52 -17.84
CA GLN A 491 -56.25 -22.07 -18.23
C GLN A 491 -56.09 -23.51 -17.77
N GLU A 492 -56.47 -23.82 -16.52
CA GLU A 492 -56.45 -25.18 -15.97
C GLU A 492 -57.34 -26.12 -16.79
N ALA A 493 -58.57 -25.71 -17.11
CA ALA A 493 -59.46 -26.52 -17.94
C ALA A 493 -58.97 -26.70 -19.40
N ILE A 494 -58.19 -25.73 -19.93
CA ILE A 494 -57.54 -25.87 -21.24
C ILE A 494 -56.40 -26.89 -21.16
N ASN A 495 -55.55 -26.80 -20.13
CA ASN A 495 -54.41 -27.68 -19.91
C ASN A 495 -54.85 -29.13 -19.69
N GLU A 496 -55.88 -29.37 -18.87
CA GLU A 496 -56.44 -30.71 -18.65
C GLU A 496 -56.96 -31.38 -19.94
N ILE A 497 -57.42 -30.59 -20.91
CA ILE A 497 -57.85 -31.09 -22.23
C ILE A 497 -56.66 -31.35 -23.15
N LEU A 498 -55.63 -30.50 -23.09
CA LEU A 498 -54.46 -30.61 -23.97
C LEU A 498 -53.39 -31.58 -23.45
N GLY A 499 -53.43 -31.94 -22.17
CA GLY A 499 -52.45 -32.80 -21.51
C GLY A 499 -51.13 -32.08 -21.20
N ASP A 500 -51.17 -30.75 -21.02
CA ASP A 500 -50.01 -29.87 -20.78
C ASP A 500 -49.87 -29.43 -19.31
#